data_AF-A0A7S8FCL2-F1
#
_entry.id   AF-A0A7S8FCL2-F1
#
_cell.length_a   1.000
_cell.length_b   1.000
_cell.length_c   1.000
_cell.angle_alpha   90.00
_cell.angle_beta   90.00
_cell.angle_gamma   90.00
#
_symmetry.space_group_name_H-M   'P 1'
#
loop_
_entity.id
_entity.type
_entity.pdbx_description
1 polymer ?
#
loop_
_entity_poly.entity_id
_entity_poly.type
_entity_poly.pdbx_seq_one_letter_code
_entity_poly.pdbx_strand_id
1 'polypeptide(L)'
;MTSVVRALLLGVALLLGQWAGFIYAGEPMRVGVIDQQMVMERTKAGKLALEDMKGYSMTRQKIINSDEQELKELQLSLEDANGKLADAARQEKEEQFRGKAEAFQHRLQEFNREVQLKQRELVAEYSRKIAAAAQVVAQKEGYIAIVDKGSDALMRIVLYHQPALDVTPSVIKEFDRQNP
;
A
#
# COMPACT_ATOMS: atom_id res chain seq x y z
N MET A 1 76.35 -26.49 12.30
CA MET A 1 75.45 -25.86 11.31
C MET A 1 73.99 -26.33 11.40
N THR A 2 73.68 -27.44 12.06
CA THR A 2 72.31 -28.01 12.07
C THR A 2 71.37 -27.41 13.13
N SER A 3 71.91 -26.84 14.21
CA SER A 3 71.13 -26.25 15.32
C SER A 3 70.60 -24.84 15.00
N VAL A 4 71.42 -23.99 14.38
CA VAL A 4 71.04 -22.61 14.01
C VAL A 4 69.97 -22.60 12.91
N VAL A 5 70.09 -23.50 11.92
CA VAL A 5 69.09 -23.64 10.83
C VAL A 5 67.75 -24.14 11.38
N ARG A 6 67.75 -25.03 12.38
CA ARG A 6 66.51 -25.47 13.07
C ARG A 6 65.87 -24.35 13.89
N ALA A 7 66.67 -23.54 14.59
CA ALA A 7 66.17 -22.39 15.35
C ALA A 7 65.58 -21.30 14.43
N LEU A 8 66.19 -21.06 13.26
CA LEU A 8 65.68 -20.12 12.26
C LEU A 8 64.37 -20.60 11.62
N LEU A 9 64.26 -21.90 11.32
CA LEU A 9 63.04 -22.49 10.76
C LEU A 9 61.88 -22.49 11.78
N LEU A 10 62.15 -22.71 13.06
CA LEU A 10 61.15 -22.60 14.13
C LEU A 10 60.71 -21.16 14.37
N GLY A 11 61.63 -20.19 14.27
CA GLY A 11 61.32 -18.76 14.39
C GLY A 11 60.44 -18.24 13.24
N VAL A 12 60.69 -18.69 12.00
CA VAL A 12 59.87 -18.32 10.83
C VAL A 12 58.48 -18.95 10.91
N ALA A 13 58.36 -20.19 11.41
CA ALA A 13 57.06 -20.84 11.61
C ALA A 13 56.20 -20.12 12.68
N LEU A 14 56.81 -19.60 13.76
CA LEU A 14 56.09 -18.83 14.78
C LEU A 14 55.67 -17.43 14.31
N LEU A 15 56.45 -16.80 13.42
CA LEU A 15 56.11 -15.49 12.83
C LEU A 15 55.00 -15.57 11.79
N LEU A 16 54.84 -16.71 11.10
CA LEU A 16 53.75 -16.94 10.15
C LEU A 16 52.42 -17.33 10.82
N GLY A 17 52.45 -17.89 12.04
CA GLY A 17 51.24 -18.26 12.80
C GLY A 17 50.46 -17.07 13.37
N GLN A 18 51.06 -15.88 13.46
CA GLN A 18 50.42 -14.67 14.00
C GLN A 18 49.49 -13.96 12.99
N TRP A 19 49.45 -14.44 11.75
CA TRP A 19 48.51 -13.99 10.70
C TRP A 19 47.28 -14.90 10.56
N ALA A 20 47.03 -15.79 11.53
CA ALA A 20 45.71 -16.35 11.73
C ALA A 20 44.83 -15.27 12.36
N GLY A 21 44.47 -14.25 11.58
CA GLY A 21 43.49 -13.26 11.97
C GLY A 21 42.22 -13.98 12.41
N PHE A 22 41.65 -13.58 13.54
CA PHE A 22 40.29 -14.00 13.90
C PHE A 22 39.38 -13.60 12.74
N ILE A 23 38.96 -14.57 11.92
CA ILE A 23 37.82 -14.39 11.04
C ILE A 23 36.61 -14.35 11.97
N TYR A 24 36.30 -13.15 12.47
CA TYR A 24 34.97 -12.84 12.94
C TYR A 24 34.07 -12.90 11.70
N ALA A 25 33.61 -14.10 11.37
CA ALA A 25 32.39 -14.25 10.61
C ALA A 25 31.29 -13.70 11.53
N GLY A 26 30.99 -12.40 11.41
CA GLY A 26 29.86 -11.80 12.08
C GLY A 26 28.63 -12.67 11.83
N GLU A 27 27.77 -12.83 12.84
CA GLU A 27 26.55 -13.61 12.66
C GLU A 27 25.83 -13.16 11.39
N PRO A 28 25.33 -14.10 10.56
CA PRO A 28 24.70 -13.76 9.29
C PRO A 28 23.53 -12.80 9.54
N MET A 29 23.75 -11.53 9.23
CA MET A 29 22.76 -10.46 9.38
C MET A 29 21.63 -10.69 8.37
N ARG A 30 20.50 -11.23 8.84
CA ARG A 30 19.34 -11.51 7.99
C ARG A 30 18.50 -10.24 7.80
N VAL A 31 18.48 -9.72 6.58
CA VAL A 31 17.58 -8.64 6.16
C VAL A 31 16.47 -9.25 5.31
N GLY A 32 15.21 -8.91 5.59
CA GLY A 32 14.05 -9.30 4.81
C GLY A 32 13.51 -8.15 3.96
N VAL A 33 12.82 -8.47 2.88
CA VAL A 33 12.06 -7.52 2.06
C VAL A 33 10.59 -7.93 2.07
N ILE A 34 9.70 -6.96 2.26
CA ILE A 34 8.25 -7.16 2.16
C ILE A 34 7.64 -6.32 1.06
N ASP A 35 6.57 -6.84 0.48
CA ASP A 35 5.67 -6.09 -0.39
C ASP A 35 4.34 -5.88 0.36
N GLN A 36 4.16 -4.72 1.01
CA GLN A 36 2.97 -4.45 1.82
C GLN A 36 1.68 -4.50 0.99
N GLN A 37 1.73 -4.05 -0.27
CA GLN A 37 0.60 -4.11 -1.17
C GLN A 37 0.20 -5.57 -1.42
N MET A 38 1.17 -6.45 -1.66
CA MET A 38 0.89 -7.87 -1.83
C MET A 38 0.32 -8.52 -0.55
N VAL A 39 0.76 -8.09 0.64
CA VAL A 39 0.16 -8.56 1.91
C VAL A 39 -1.31 -8.16 1.99
N MET A 40 -1.63 -6.89 1.71
CA MET A 40 -3.01 -6.39 1.64
C MET A 40 -3.86 -7.19 0.63
N GLU A 41 -3.34 -7.42 -0.58
CA GLU A 41 -4.09 -8.06 -1.65
C GLU A 41 -4.28 -9.57 -1.47
N ARG A 42 -3.43 -10.24 -0.68
CA ARG A 42 -3.45 -11.71 -0.55
C ARG A 42 -4.05 -12.21 0.76
N THR A 43 -4.04 -11.41 1.81
CA THR A 43 -4.67 -11.74 3.10
C THR A 43 -6.18 -11.72 3.01
N LYS A 44 -6.86 -12.50 3.87
CA LYS A 44 -8.33 -12.59 3.87
C LYS A 44 -8.96 -11.26 4.26
N ALA A 45 -8.51 -10.68 5.38
CA ALA A 45 -9.03 -9.40 5.83
C ALA A 45 -8.67 -8.25 4.87
N GLY A 46 -7.51 -8.30 4.20
CA GLY A 46 -7.13 -7.29 3.22
C GLY A 46 -8.01 -7.31 1.96
N LYS A 47 -8.30 -8.50 1.43
CA LYS A 47 -9.25 -8.67 0.30
C LYS A 47 -10.64 -8.13 0.64
N LEU A 48 -11.17 -8.49 1.80
CA LEU A 48 -12.49 -8.01 2.26
C LEU A 48 -12.52 -6.49 2.37
N ALA A 49 -11.49 -5.88 2.97
CA ALA A 49 -11.37 -4.43 3.04
C ALA A 49 -11.34 -3.74 1.67
N LEU A 50 -10.58 -4.30 0.71
CA LEU A 50 -10.52 -3.77 -0.65
C LEU A 50 -11.86 -3.90 -1.38
N GLU A 51 -12.59 -5.00 -1.15
CA GLU A 51 -13.93 -5.22 -1.68
C GLU A 51 -14.95 -4.24 -1.07
N ASP A 52 -14.93 -4.05 0.24
CA ASP A 52 -15.77 -3.09 0.95
C ASP A 52 -15.51 -1.65 0.48
N MET A 53 -14.24 -1.29 0.27
CA MET A 53 -13.86 0.01 -0.28
C MET A 53 -14.41 0.19 -1.70
N LYS A 54 -14.30 -0.84 -2.56
CA LYS A 54 -14.84 -0.82 -3.91
C LYS A 54 -16.36 -0.72 -3.91
N GLY A 55 -17.05 -1.50 -3.07
CA GLY A 55 -18.51 -1.48 -2.93
C GLY A 55 -19.03 -0.12 -2.47
N TYR A 56 -18.34 0.49 -1.51
CA TYR A 56 -18.64 1.83 -1.05
C TYR A 56 -18.53 2.88 -2.18
N SER A 57 -17.40 2.90 -2.91
CA SER A 57 -17.20 3.80 -4.05
C SER A 57 -18.25 3.60 -5.14
N MET A 58 -18.55 2.35 -5.49
CA MET A 58 -19.57 2.04 -6.52
C MET A 58 -20.97 2.48 -6.11
N THR A 59 -21.35 2.32 -4.84
CA THR A 59 -22.67 2.69 -4.33
C THR A 59 -22.87 4.20 -4.40
N ARG A 60 -21.86 4.96 -4.01
CA ARG A 60 -21.86 6.42 -4.10
C ARG A 60 -21.81 6.93 -5.54
N GLN A 61 -21.01 6.28 -6.41
CA GLN A 61 -20.94 6.64 -7.83
C GLN A 61 -22.30 6.50 -8.52
N LYS A 62 -23.13 5.51 -8.14
CA LYS A 62 -24.50 5.39 -8.69
C LYS A 62 -25.37 6.60 -8.38
N ILE A 63 -25.22 7.20 -7.20
CA ILE A 63 -25.97 8.41 -6.81
C ILE A 63 -25.51 9.59 -7.68
N ILE A 64 -24.19 9.78 -7.82
CA ILE A 64 -23.62 10.82 -8.70
C ILE A 64 -24.12 10.67 -10.13
N ASN A 65 -24.08 9.46 -10.69
CA ASN A 65 -24.54 9.21 -12.06
C ASN A 65 -26.05 9.47 -12.22
N SER A 66 -26.87 9.16 -11.20
CA SER A 66 -28.31 9.45 -11.21
C SER A 66 -28.57 10.96 -11.24
N ASP A 67 -27.87 11.72 -10.39
CA ASP A 67 -27.97 13.18 -10.36
C ASP A 67 -27.54 13.83 -11.68
N GLU A 68 -26.45 13.32 -12.28
CA GLU A 68 -25.97 13.78 -13.58
C GLU A 68 -27.01 13.53 -14.68
N GLN A 69 -27.66 12.36 -14.66
CA GLN A 69 -28.72 12.05 -15.62
C GLN A 69 -29.94 12.96 -15.44
N GLU A 70 -30.39 13.19 -14.20
CA GLU A 70 -31.51 14.12 -13.92
C GLU A 70 -31.20 15.54 -14.40
N LEU A 71 -29.97 16.03 -14.19
CA LEU A 71 -29.54 17.33 -14.68
C LEU A 71 -29.55 17.41 -16.20
N LYS A 72 -29.07 16.36 -16.87
CA LYS A 72 -29.08 16.27 -18.34
C LYS A 72 -30.50 16.27 -18.89
N GLU A 73 -31.41 15.54 -18.27
CA GLU A 73 -32.83 15.51 -18.67
C GLU A 73 -33.50 16.89 -18.48
N LEU A 74 -33.23 17.57 -17.37
CA LEU A 74 -33.72 18.93 -17.13
C LEU A 74 -33.18 19.93 -18.15
N GLN A 75 -31.89 19.87 -18.45
CA GLN A 75 -31.23 20.70 -19.46
C GLN A 75 -31.87 20.50 -20.83
N LEU A 76 -32.02 19.25 -21.28
CA LEU A 76 -32.66 18.94 -22.56
C LEU A 76 -34.10 19.48 -22.61
N SER A 77 -34.84 19.41 -21.50
CA SER A 77 -36.21 19.93 -21.42
C SER A 77 -36.32 21.46 -21.45
N LEU A 78 -35.24 22.17 -21.08
CA LEU A 78 -35.12 23.63 -21.16
C LEU A 78 -34.68 24.10 -22.55
N GLU A 79 -33.90 23.26 -23.25
CA GLU A 79 -33.39 23.52 -24.60
C GLU A 79 -34.38 23.13 -25.72
N ASP A 80 -35.44 22.37 -25.41
CA ASP A 80 -36.46 21.96 -26.38
C ASP A 80 -37.21 23.16 -26.98
N ALA A 81 -36.74 23.59 -28.16
CA ALA A 81 -37.30 24.70 -28.93
C ALA A 81 -38.71 24.44 -29.48
N ASN A 82 -39.19 23.18 -29.49
CA ASN A 82 -40.56 22.83 -29.88
C ASN A 82 -41.52 22.87 -28.69
N GLY A 83 -40.99 22.85 -27.46
CA GLY A 83 -41.75 22.96 -26.22
C GLY A 83 -42.18 24.40 -25.96
N LYS A 84 -43.45 24.74 -26.24
CA LYS A 84 -44.06 25.98 -25.75
C LYS A 84 -44.29 25.89 -24.23
N LEU A 85 -43.22 25.94 -23.44
CA LEU A 85 -43.33 26.15 -22.00
C LEU A 85 -43.88 27.55 -21.76
N ALA A 86 -44.88 27.66 -20.88
CA ALA A 86 -45.28 28.98 -20.36
C ALA A 86 -44.12 29.57 -19.55
N ASP A 87 -43.98 30.91 -19.55
CA ASP A 87 -42.86 31.60 -18.89
C ASP A 87 -42.67 31.19 -17.42
N ALA A 88 -43.78 30.98 -16.68
CA ALA A 88 -43.74 30.50 -15.31
C ALA A 88 -43.17 29.08 -15.17
N ALA A 89 -43.53 28.16 -16.08
CA ALA A 89 -43.04 26.78 -16.08
C ALA A 89 -41.56 26.69 -16.48
N ARG A 90 -41.11 27.61 -17.36
CA ARG A 90 -39.70 27.74 -17.71
C ARG A 90 -38.88 28.22 -16.51
N GLN A 91 -39.32 29.30 -15.86
CA GLN A 91 -38.65 29.84 -14.68
C GLN A 91 -38.52 28.79 -13.57
N GLU A 92 -39.60 28.04 -13.28
CA GLU A 92 -39.57 26.97 -12.28
C GLU A 92 -38.51 25.91 -12.61
N LYS A 93 -38.44 25.45 -13.87
CA LYS A 93 -37.43 24.47 -14.30
C LYS A 93 -36.00 25.01 -14.22
N GLU A 94 -35.78 26.28 -14.55
CA GLU A 94 -34.46 26.92 -14.43
C GLU A 94 -34.01 27.01 -12.96
N GLU A 95 -34.93 27.33 -12.04
CA GLU A 95 -34.66 27.33 -10.60
C GLU A 95 -34.36 25.92 -10.08
N GLN A 96 -35.14 24.91 -10.51
CA GLN A 96 -34.89 23.51 -10.18
C GLN A 96 -33.53 23.02 -10.71
N PHE A 97 -33.20 23.35 -11.95
CA PHE A 97 -31.91 23.00 -12.55
C PHE A 97 -30.76 23.61 -11.76
N ARG A 98 -30.82 24.91 -11.45
CA ARG A 98 -29.78 25.59 -10.67
C ARG A 98 -29.59 24.96 -9.30
N GLY A 99 -30.69 24.68 -8.58
CA GLY A 99 -30.64 24.04 -7.27
C GLY A 99 -30.05 22.63 -7.32
N LYS A 100 -30.44 21.81 -8.31
CA LYS A 100 -29.88 20.47 -8.50
C LYS A 100 -28.41 20.50 -8.91
N ALA A 101 -27.99 21.47 -9.73
CA ALA A 101 -26.61 21.60 -10.18
C ALA A 101 -25.67 21.94 -9.03
N GLU A 102 -26.08 22.86 -8.15
CA GLU A 102 -25.33 23.18 -6.93
C GLU A 102 -25.23 21.97 -6.00
N ALA A 103 -26.36 21.29 -5.76
CA ALA A 103 -26.39 20.10 -4.91
C ALA A 103 -25.52 18.96 -5.47
N PHE A 104 -25.51 18.77 -6.80
CA PHE A 104 -24.65 17.80 -7.48
C PHE A 104 -23.17 18.13 -7.30
N GLN A 105 -22.76 19.39 -7.53
CA GLN A 105 -21.37 19.83 -7.33
C GLN A 105 -20.91 19.59 -5.90
N HIS A 106 -21.74 19.93 -4.90
CA HIS A 106 -21.45 19.68 -3.50
C HIS A 106 -21.31 18.18 -3.21
N ARG A 107 -22.25 17.35 -3.70
CA ARG A 107 -22.18 15.89 -3.54
C ARG A 107 -20.94 15.28 -4.18
N LEU A 108 -20.53 15.76 -5.35
CA LEU A 108 -19.35 15.29 -6.04
C LEU A 108 -18.07 15.61 -5.24
N GLN A 109 -17.97 16.83 -4.70
CA GLN A 109 -16.85 17.23 -3.84
C GLN A 109 -16.78 16.38 -2.57
N GLU A 110 -17.90 16.23 -1.88
CA GLU A 110 -17.99 15.41 -0.67
C GLU A 110 -17.67 13.94 -0.95
N PHE A 111 -18.18 13.38 -2.05
CA PHE A 111 -17.85 12.01 -2.45
C PHE A 111 -16.34 11.81 -2.67
N ASN A 112 -15.69 12.71 -3.41
CA ASN A 112 -14.25 12.64 -3.62
C ASN A 112 -13.47 12.75 -2.30
N ARG A 113 -13.90 13.64 -1.41
CA ARG A 113 -13.30 13.83 -0.08
C ARG A 113 -13.45 12.57 0.78
N GLU A 114 -14.65 11.99 0.84
CA GLU A 114 -14.97 10.78 1.60
C GLU A 114 -14.17 9.58 1.09
N VAL A 115 -14.12 9.36 -0.23
CA VAL A 115 -13.35 8.26 -0.83
C VAL A 115 -11.86 8.38 -0.51
N GLN A 116 -11.28 9.57 -0.69
CA GLN A 116 -9.87 9.79 -0.39
C GLN A 116 -9.56 9.61 1.11
N LEU A 117 -10.43 10.10 1.99
CA LEU A 117 -10.26 9.93 3.43
C LEU A 117 -10.28 8.45 3.80
N LYS A 118 -11.29 7.71 3.34
CA LYS A 118 -11.45 6.28 3.62
C LYS A 118 -10.28 5.45 3.06
N GLN A 119 -9.77 5.79 1.87
CA GLN A 119 -8.55 5.18 1.32
C GLN A 119 -7.34 5.40 2.23
N ARG A 120 -7.11 6.63 2.69
CA ARG A 120 -5.98 6.94 3.58
C ARG A 120 -6.10 6.22 4.92
N GLU A 121 -7.29 6.20 5.50
CA GLU A 121 -7.54 5.49 6.76
C GLU A 121 -7.29 3.99 6.62
N LEU A 122 -7.78 3.39 5.53
CA LEU A 122 -7.58 1.97 5.25
C LEU A 122 -6.10 1.63 5.07
N VAL A 123 -5.37 2.42 4.28
CA VAL A 123 -3.92 2.23 4.09
C VAL A 123 -3.17 2.38 5.41
N ALA A 124 -3.48 3.39 6.21
CA ALA A 124 -2.83 3.62 7.50
C ALA A 124 -3.13 2.50 8.50
N GLU A 125 -4.37 2.01 8.55
CA GLU A 125 -4.76 0.89 9.40
C GLU A 125 -4.01 -0.39 9.03
N TYR A 126 -4.02 -0.76 7.75
CA TYR A 126 -3.40 -1.99 7.30
C TYR A 126 -1.88 -1.93 7.34
N SER A 127 -1.27 -0.77 7.07
CA SER A 127 0.18 -0.60 7.26
C SER A 127 0.59 -0.89 8.71
N ARG A 128 -0.17 -0.42 9.71
CA ARG A 128 0.08 -0.76 11.12
C ARG A 128 -0.07 -2.25 11.40
N LYS A 129 -1.13 -2.89 10.88
CA LYS A 129 -1.36 -4.33 11.06
C LYS A 129 -0.27 -5.18 10.39
N ILE A 130 0.16 -4.80 9.19
CA ILE A 130 1.25 -5.46 8.46
C ILE A 130 2.58 -5.30 9.20
N ALA A 131 2.87 -4.10 9.72
CA ALA A 131 4.06 -3.85 10.52
C ALA A 131 4.10 -4.74 11.77
N ALA A 132 2.97 -4.92 12.46
CA ALA A 132 2.88 -5.82 13.62
C ALA A 132 3.13 -7.29 13.23
N ALA A 133 2.57 -7.77 12.12
CA ALA A 133 2.84 -9.12 11.61
C ALA A 133 4.30 -9.30 11.20
N ALA A 134 4.88 -8.32 10.49
CA ALA A 134 6.28 -8.32 10.08
C ALA A 134 7.22 -8.34 11.29
N GLN A 135 6.93 -7.58 12.35
CA GLN A 135 7.71 -7.58 13.58
C GLN A 135 7.74 -8.97 14.23
N VAL A 136 6.61 -9.68 14.26
CA VAL A 136 6.54 -11.04 14.80
C VAL A 136 7.35 -12.02 13.95
N VAL A 137 7.26 -11.92 12.62
CA VAL A 137 8.08 -12.73 11.69
C VAL A 137 9.57 -12.44 11.91
N ALA A 138 9.95 -11.16 12.01
CA ALA A 138 11.33 -10.74 12.22
C ALA A 138 11.93 -11.37 13.48
N GLN A 139 11.21 -11.30 14.60
CA GLN A 139 11.65 -11.85 15.88
C GLN A 139 11.74 -13.39 15.86
N LYS A 140 10.74 -14.07 15.27
CA LYS A 140 10.70 -15.54 15.21
C LYS A 140 11.79 -16.12 14.33
N GLU A 141 12.11 -15.45 13.23
CA GLU A 141 13.06 -15.96 12.23
C GLU A 141 14.45 -15.30 12.35
N GLY A 142 14.65 -14.36 13.28
CA GLY A 142 15.95 -13.73 13.51
C GLY A 142 16.37 -12.72 12.42
N TYR A 143 15.40 -12.00 11.83
CA TYR A 143 15.71 -10.88 10.95
C TYR A 143 16.09 -9.66 11.78
N ILE A 144 17.21 -9.02 11.42
CA ILE A 144 17.66 -7.77 12.04
C ILE A 144 16.90 -6.55 11.49
N ALA A 145 16.33 -6.68 10.29
CA ALA A 145 15.55 -5.65 9.63
C ALA A 145 14.63 -6.30 8.59
N ILE A 146 13.45 -5.71 8.43
CA ILE A 146 12.56 -5.97 7.30
C ILE A 146 12.32 -4.62 6.62
N VAL A 147 12.62 -4.55 5.32
CA VAL A 147 12.50 -3.33 4.52
C VAL A 147 11.28 -3.47 3.63
N ASP A 148 10.41 -2.47 3.65
CA ASP A 148 9.34 -2.38 2.67
C ASP A 148 9.94 -2.05 1.30
N LYS A 149 9.58 -2.86 0.30
CA LYS A 149 9.94 -2.65 -1.10
C LYS A 149 9.45 -1.29 -1.61
N GLY A 150 8.35 -0.79 -1.05
CA GLY A 150 7.62 0.38 -1.53
C GLY A 150 6.75 0.04 -2.73
N SER A 151 6.20 1.07 -3.38
CA SER A 151 5.33 0.93 -4.55
C SER A 151 5.83 1.77 -5.71
N ASP A 152 5.52 1.34 -6.93
CA ASP A 152 5.85 2.11 -8.14
C ASP A 152 5.07 3.44 -8.21
N ALA A 153 3.97 3.58 -7.46
CA ALA A 153 3.10 4.76 -7.49
C ALA A 153 3.57 5.91 -6.57
N LEU A 154 4.33 5.63 -5.51
CA LEU A 154 4.77 6.63 -4.54
C LEU A 154 6.29 6.74 -4.52
N MET A 155 6.95 5.66 -4.10
CA MET A 155 8.39 5.59 -3.97
C MET A 155 8.81 4.12 -3.89
N ARG A 156 9.71 3.72 -4.79
CA ARG A 156 10.35 2.40 -4.73
C ARG A 156 11.62 2.48 -3.90
N ILE A 157 11.66 1.73 -2.80
CA ILE A 157 12.78 1.71 -1.85
C ILE A 157 13.77 0.62 -2.23
N VAL A 158 13.28 -0.57 -2.59
CA VAL A 158 14.11 -1.71 -3.00
C VAL A 158 14.02 -1.88 -4.51
N LEU A 159 15.13 -1.63 -5.22
CA LEU A 159 15.21 -1.79 -6.67
C LEU A 159 15.39 -3.26 -7.08
N TYR A 160 16.10 -4.04 -6.26
CA TYR A 160 16.38 -5.46 -6.48
C TYR A 160 16.64 -6.14 -5.13
N HIS A 161 16.16 -7.37 -5.00
CA HIS A 161 16.55 -8.29 -3.92
C HIS A 161 16.56 -9.71 -4.46
N GLN A 162 17.32 -10.59 -3.83
CA GLN A 162 17.22 -12.02 -4.12
C GLN A 162 15.85 -12.55 -3.65
N PRO A 163 15.23 -13.51 -4.36
CA PRO A 163 13.95 -14.09 -3.93
C PRO A 163 13.98 -14.66 -2.51
N ALA A 164 15.12 -15.17 -2.05
CA ALA A 164 15.30 -15.71 -0.70
C ALA A 164 15.17 -14.65 0.42
N LEU A 165 15.24 -13.35 0.09
CA LEU A 165 15.02 -12.27 1.04
C LEU A 165 13.54 -11.86 1.16
N ASP A 166 12.67 -12.36 0.28
CA ASP A 166 11.24 -12.04 0.31
C ASP A 166 10.56 -12.76 1.48
N VAL A 167 10.10 -11.99 2.46
CA VAL A 167 9.38 -12.51 3.64
C VAL A 167 7.87 -12.30 3.55
N THR A 168 7.37 -11.75 2.43
CA THR A 168 5.95 -11.49 2.19
C THR A 168 5.06 -12.72 2.47
N PRO A 169 5.41 -13.96 2.05
CA PRO A 169 4.60 -15.14 2.36
C PRO A 169 4.48 -15.44 3.86
N SER A 170 5.57 -15.32 4.62
CA SER A 170 5.56 -15.49 6.07
C SER A 170 4.71 -14.42 6.75
N VAL A 171 4.82 -13.17 6.28
CA VAL A 171 4.04 -12.05 6.81
C VAL A 171 2.54 -12.19 6.51
N ILE A 172 2.15 -12.66 5.32
CA ILE A 172 0.74 -12.97 5.00
C ILE A 172 0.18 -13.99 5.99
N LYS A 173 0.90 -15.10 6.20
CA LYS A 173 0.46 -16.16 7.12
C LYS A 173 0.32 -15.65 8.56
N GLU A 174 1.27 -14.86 9.02
CA GLU A 174 1.24 -14.27 10.36
C GLU A 174 0.14 -13.20 10.49
N PHE A 175 -0.08 -12.40 9.44
CA PHE A 175 -1.15 -11.41 9.39
C PHE A 175 -2.53 -12.06 9.49
N ASP A 176 -2.82 -13.09 8.68
CA ASP A 176 -4.11 -13.80 8.71
C ASP A 176 -4.33 -14.49 10.08
N ARG A 177 -3.25 -14.96 10.72
CA ARG A 177 -3.32 -15.52 12.08
C ARG A 177 -3.73 -14.46 13.12
N GLN A 178 -3.28 -13.22 12.96
CA GLN A 178 -3.60 -12.11 13.85
C GLN A 178 -4.94 -11.44 13.52
N ASN A 179 -5.40 -11.55 12.27
CA ASN A 179 -6.57 -10.87 11.71
C ASN A 179 -7.45 -11.88 10.92
N PRO A 180 -8.16 -12.79 11.61
CA PRO A 180 -8.90 -13.90 11.00
C PRO A 180 -10.15 -13.49 10.18
#